data_AF-A0A399HY99-F1
#
_entry.id   AF-A0A399HY99-F1
#
_cell.length_a   1.000
_cell.length_b   1.000
_cell.length_c   1.000
_cell.angle_alpha   90.00
_cell.angle_beta   90.00
_cell.angle_gamma   90.00
#
_symmetry.space_group_name_H-M   'P 1'
#
loop_
_entity.id
_entity.type
_entity.pdbx_description
1 polymer ?
#
loop_
_entity_poly.entity_id
_entity_poly.type
_entity_poly.pdbx_seq_one_letter_code
_entity_poly.pdbx_strand_id
1 'polypeptide(L)'
;MLPSGNIPKNGLDFFAQFLSHLREVWLETCDLAEQHLAECRISQLEKRGSDRELILRLAQNAQTWANLRKILKEQTKTAQEFASSYAFRYNGIQGSDEMDMLLSDFATTIGGRLDGLDQTVRDLLQLSLFGMNVNILKDNPDWRWFFLAGSICLVSTICAWLIFKYCPVS
;
A
#
# COMPACT_ATOMS: atom_id res chain seq x y z
N MET A 1 -20.10 8.14 20.82
CA MET A 1 -21.56 8.05 21.07
C MET A 1 -22.15 7.26 19.91
N LEU A 2 -23.06 6.31 20.15
CA LEU A 2 -23.65 5.53 19.04
C LEU A 2 -24.42 6.50 18.11
N PRO A 3 -24.29 6.39 16.78
CA PRO A 3 -24.74 7.42 15.84
C PRO A 3 -26.24 7.71 15.86
N SER A 4 -27.07 6.72 16.21
CA SER A 4 -28.52 6.78 16.03
C SER A 4 -29.32 7.21 17.26
N GLY A 5 -28.69 7.38 18.44
CA GLY A 5 -29.38 7.82 19.67
C GLY A 5 -30.53 6.91 20.17
N ASN A 6 -30.83 5.82 19.45
CA ASN A 6 -31.91 4.90 19.72
C ASN A 6 -31.41 3.71 20.52
N ILE A 7 -32.21 3.26 21.49
CA ILE A 7 -31.92 2.04 22.26
C ILE A 7 -32.05 0.84 21.32
N PRO A 8 -31.00 0.01 21.17
CA PRO A 8 -31.04 -1.14 20.28
C PRO A 8 -32.04 -2.19 20.78
N LYS A 9 -32.78 -2.78 19.83
CA LYS A 9 -33.84 -3.77 20.13
C LYS A 9 -33.29 -5.10 20.61
N ASN A 10 -32.08 -5.47 20.17
CA ASN A 10 -31.35 -6.66 20.58
C ASN A 10 -29.84 -6.49 20.34
N GLY A 11 -29.03 -7.50 20.68
CA GLY A 11 -27.58 -7.42 20.51
C GLY A 11 -27.10 -7.34 19.05
N LEU A 12 -27.86 -7.90 18.10
CA LEU A 12 -27.54 -7.77 16.66
C LEU A 12 -27.79 -6.35 16.16
N ASP A 13 -28.87 -5.70 16.60
CA ASP A 13 -29.18 -4.31 16.26
C ASP A 13 -28.11 -3.35 16.81
N PHE A 14 -27.63 -3.58 18.04
CA PHE A 14 -26.47 -2.86 18.57
C PHE A 14 -25.22 -3.08 17.70
N PHE A 15 -24.96 -4.33 17.31
CA PHE A 15 -23.80 -4.68 16.50
C PHE A 15 -23.87 -4.06 15.10
N ALA A 16 -25.05 -4.00 14.49
CA ALA A 16 -25.28 -3.31 13.22
C ALA A 16 -24.98 -1.80 13.32
N GLN A 17 -25.46 -1.14 14.38
CA GLN A 17 -25.15 0.27 14.63
C GLN A 17 -23.65 0.51 14.84
N PHE A 18 -22.97 -0.39 15.56
CA PHE A 18 -21.52 -0.34 15.73
C PHE A 18 -20.78 -0.49 14.39
N LEU A 19 -21.16 -1.46 13.56
CA LEU A 19 -20.56 -1.65 12.23
C LEU A 19 -20.79 -0.45 11.32
N SER A 20 -21.98 0.16 11.37
CA SER A 20 -22.28 1.39 10.63
C SER A 20 -21.34 2.53 11.05
N HIS A 21 -21.14 2.72 12.36
CA HIS A 21 -20.23 3.74 12.85
C HIS A 21 -18.77 3.44 12.46
N LEU A 22 -18.34 2.19 12.59
CA LEU A 22 -17.00 1.77 12.22
C LEU A 22 -16.75 2.00 10.70
N ARG A 23 -17.76 1.77 9.87
CA ARG A 23 -17.74 2.10 8.43
C ARG A 23 -17.47 3.57 8.19
N GLU A 24 -18.19 4.46 8.87
CA GLU A 24 -18.02 5.91 8.73
C GLU A 24 -16.58 6.33 9.05
N VAL A 25 -16.02 5.84 10.16
CA VAL A 25 -14.64 6.12 10.57
C VAL A 25 -13.62 5.62 9.54
N TRP A 26 -13.83 4.42 8.99
CA TRP A 26 -12.97 3.89 7.93
C TRP A 26 -13.06 4.72 6.65
N LEU A 27 -14.25 5.17 6.28
CA LEU A 27 -14.45 6.02 5.10
C LEU A 27 -13.75 7.37 5.27
N GLU A 28 -13.91 8.02 6.42
CA GLU A 28 -13.20 9.27 6.75
C GLU A 28 -11.68 9.09 6.68
N THR A 29 -11.18 7.97 7.21
CA THR A 29 -9.75 7.63 7.13
C THR A 29 -9.30 7.46 5.67
N CYS A 30 -10.10 6.83 4.82
CA CYS A 30 -9.80 6.69 3.40
C CYS A 30 -9.84 8.03 2.66
N ASP A 31 -10.79 8.91 2.98
CA ASP A 31 -10.90 10.24 2.37
C ASP A 31 -9.66 11.10 2.70
N LEU A 32 -9.23 11.11 3.96
CA LEU A 32 -8.01 11.80 4.39
C LEU A 32 -6.75 11.23 3.70
N ALA A 33 -6.71 9.91 3.51
CA ALA A 33 -5.62 9.25 2.81
C ALA A 33 -5.56 9.64 1.33
N GLU A 34 -6.70 9.65 0.64
CA GLU A 34 -6.79 10.05 -0.77
C GLU A 34 -6.34 11.50 -0.96
N GLN A 35 -6.75 12.40 -0.05
CA GLN A 35 -6.28 13.79 -0.06
C GLN A 35 -4.76 13.87 0.10
N HIS A 36 -4.18 13.15 1.05
CA HIS A 36 -2.73 13.12 1.24
C HIS A 36 -1.97 12.60 0.01
N LEU A 37 -2.50 11.56 -0.66
CA LEU A 37 -1.90 11.06 -1.90
C LEU A 37 -2.04 12.04 -3.07
N ALA A 38 -3.13 12.80 -3.13
CA ALA A 38 -3.30 13.87 -4.12
C ALA A 38 -2.25 14.97 -3.92
N GLU A 39 -1.97 15.38 -2.68
CA GLU A 39 -0.90 16.33 -2.36
C GLU A 39 0.49 15.78 -2.73
N CYS A 40 0.74 14.49 -2.45
CA CYS A 40 1.97 13.82 -2.88
C CYS A 40 2.11 13.84 -4.41
N ARG A 41 1.03 13.62 -5.15
CA ARG A 41 1.00 13.67 -6.61
C ARG A 41 1.36 15.05 -7.13
N ILE A 42 0.78 16.10 -6.56
CA ILE A 42 1.12 17.50 -6.93
C ILE A 42 2.60 17.77 -6.67
N SER A 43 3.08 17.39 -5.49
CA SER A 43 4.49 17.54 -5.11
C SER A 43 5.45 16.83 -6.07
N GLN A 44 5.08 15.64 -6.56
CA GLN A 44 5.86 14.92 -7.57
C GLN A 44 5.96 15.67 -8.90
N LEU A 45 4.83 16.23 -9.37
CA LEU A 45 4.76 16.97 -10.63
C LEU A 45 5.61 18.25 -10.56
N GLU A 46 5.54 18.97 -9.44
CA GLU A 46 6.33 20.18 -9.22
C GLU A 46 7.84 19.89 -9.14
N LYS A 47 8.23 18.84 -8.39
CA LYS A 47 9.63 18.49 -8.17
C LYS A 47 10.21 17.55 -9.23
N ARG A 48 9.47 17.28 -10.32
CA ARG A 48 9.87 16.40 -11.44
C ARG A 48 10.44 15.04 -11.01
N GLY A 49 9.94 14.47 -9.91
CA GLY A 49 10.40 13.19 -9.39
C GLY A 49 11.79 13.17 -8.72
N SER A 50 12.41 14.32 -8.43
CA SER A 50 13.73 14.39 -7.77
C SER A 50 13.68 14.32 -6.23
N ASP A 51 12.51 14.14 -5.63
CA ASP A 51 12.36 14.15 -4.17
C ASP A 51 12.54 12.74 -3.58
N ARG A 52 13.76 12.42 -3.15
CA ARG A 52 14.07 11.13 -2.50
C ARG A 52 13.30 10.93 -1.19
N GLU A 53 12.94 12.01 -0.50
CA GLU A 53 12.11 11.97 0.71
C GLU A 53 10.67 11.56 0.39
N LEU A 54 10.19 11.89 -0.81
CA LEU A 54 8.86 11.47 -1.26
C LEU A 54 8.80 9.94 -1.48
N ILE A 55 9.86 9.33 -1.98
CA ILE A 55 9.93 7.86 -2.15
C ILE A 55 9.85 7.16 -0.78
N LEU A 56 10.59 7.65 0.22
CA LEU A 56 10.55 7.10 1.59
C LEU A 56 9.16 7.22 2.20
N ARG A 57 8.52 8.40 2.07
CA ARG A 57 7.15 8.62 2.54
C ARG A 57 6.14 7.71 1.84
N LEU A 58 6.23 7.53 0.52
CA LEU A 58 5.35 6.61 -0.21
C LEU A 58 5.55 5.16 0.20
N ALA A 59 6.80 4.72 0.43
CA ALA A 59 7.09 3.38 0.92
C ALA A 59 6.50 3.16 2.33
N GLN A 60 6.61 4.17 3.20
CA GLN A 60 5.98 4.13 4.52
C GLN A 60 4.45 4.09 4.43
N ASN A 61 3.86 4.87 3.52
CA ASN A 61 2.42 4.84 3.26
C ASN A 61 1.97 3.44 2.81
N ALA A 62 2.68 2.81 1.87
CA ALA A 62 2.40 1.42 1.44
C ALA A 62 2.42 0.43 2.61
N GLN A 63 3.40 0.57 3.52
CA GLN A 63 3.48 -0.27 4.71
C GLN A 63 2.27 -0.05 5.65
N THR A 64 1.89 1.21 5.87
CA THR A 64 0.71 1.57 6.67
C THR A 64 -0.57 1.00 6.06
N TRP A 65 -0.76 1.10 4.73
CA TRP A 65 -1.93 0.55 4.05
C TRP A 65 -2.00 -0.98 4.14
N ALA A 66 -0.86 -1.66 4.02
CA ALA A 66 -0.80 -3.11 4.21
C ALA A 66 -1.20 -3.52 5.64
N ASN A 67 -0.77 -2.76 6.65
CA ASN A 67 -1.15 -2.98 8.04
C ASN A 67 -2.65 -2.73 8.27
N LEU A 68 -3.20 -1.64 7.73
CA LEU A 68 -4.63 -1.33 7.83
C LEU A 68 -5.49 -2.40 7.16
N ARG A 69 -5.07 -2.91 6.00
CA ARG A 69 -5.73 -4.05 5.34
C ARG A 69 -5.74 -5.29 6.21
N LYS A 70 -4.63 -5.58 6.90
CA LYS A 70 -4.55 -6.70 7.84
C LYS A 70 -5.54 -6.52 8.99
N ILE A 71 -5.57 -5.32 9.58
CA ILE A 71 -6.50 -4.98 10.67
C ILE A 71 -7.96 -5.13 10.22
N LEU A 72 -8.33 -4.59 9.06
CA LEU A 72 -9.69 -4.73 8.51
C LEU A 72 -10.06 -6.20 8.36
N LYS A 73 -9.17 -7.03 7.81
CA LYS A 73 -9.43 -8.46 7.63
C LYS A 73 -9.62 -9.18 8.97
N GLU A 74 -8.83 -8.85 9.97
CA GLU A 74 -8.96 -9.39 11.33
C GLU A 74 -10.29 -8.96 11.96
N GLN A 75 -10.63 -7.67 11.88
CA GLN A 75 -11.90 -7.13 12.38
C GLN A 75 -13.10 -7.79 11.73
N THR A 76 -13.14 -7.91 10.40
CA THR A 76 -14.23 -8.57 9.68
C THR A 76 -14.37 -10.03 10.10
N LYS A 77 -13.24 -10.74 10.27
CA LYS A 77 -13.26 -12.14 10.71
C LYS A 77 -13.83 -12.28 12.12
N THR A 78 -13.34 -11.49 13.08
CA THR A 78 -13.84 -11.50 14.46
C THR A 78 -15.31 -11.10 14.52
N ALA A 79 -15.72 -10.14 13.69
CA ALA A 79 -17.11 -9.70 13.60
C ALA A 79 -18.04 -10.79 13.05
N GLN A 80 -17.60 -11.53 12.04
CA GLN A 80 -18.32 -12.68 11.49
C GLN A 80 -18.45 -13.81 12.51
N GLU A 81 -17.35 -14.18 13.18
CA GLU A 81 -17.37 -15.20 14.25
C GLU A 81 -18.33 -14.82 15.38
N PHE A 82 -18.35 -13.55 15.78
CA PHE A 82 -19.28 -13.03 16.77
C PHE A 82 -20.74 -13.13 16.30
N ALA A 83 -21.03 -12.66 15.08
CA ALA A 83 -22.39 -12.68 14.51
C ALA A 83 -22.94 -14.11 14.43
N SER A 84 -22.16 -15.06 13.91
CA SER A 84 -22.56 -16.46 13.84
C SER A 84 -22.78 -17.08 15.23
N SER A 85 -21.90 -16.79 16.20
CA SER A 85 -22.03 -17.30 17.57
C SER A 85 -23.26 -16.74 18.28
N TYR A 86 -23.56 -15.46 18.08
CA TYR A 86 -24.72 -14.79 18.68
C TYR A 86 -26.03 -15.26 18.04
N ALA A 87 -26.09 -15.33 16.70
CA ALA A 87 -27.27 -15.79 15.97
C ALA A 87 -27.65 -17.23 16.33
N PHE A 88 -26.66 -18.13 16.43
CA PHE A 88 -26.86 -19.51 16.88
C PHE A 88 -27.51 -19.60 18.27
N ARG A 89 -27.14 -18.70 19.19
CA ARG A 89 -27.60 -18.75 20.59
C ARG A 89 -28.95 -18.08 20.84
N TYR A 90 -29.29 -17.03 20.09
CA TYR A 90 -30.39 -16.13 20.50
C TYR A 90 -31.42 -15.74 19.42
N ASN A 91 -31.08 -15.73 18.13
CA ASN A 91 -31.94 -15.11 17.10
C ASN A 91 -32.31 -16.01 15.90
N GLY A 92 -31.79 -17.24 15.82
CA GLY A 92 -32.10 -18.15 14.71
C GLY A 92 -31.44 -17.74 13.38
N ILE A 93 -31.65 -18.53 12.32
CA ILE A 93 -30.92 -18.44 11.04
C ILE A 93 -31.13 -17.08 10.35
N GLN A 94 -32.33 -16.49 10.45
CA GLN A 94 -32.70 -15.27 9.71
C GLN A 94 -31.90 -14.02 10.12
N GLY A 95 -31.49 -13.89 11.39
CA GLY A 95 -30.67 -12.77 11.85
C GLY A 95 -29.18 -12.90 11.48
N SER A 96 -28.72 -14.11 11.13
CA SER A 96 -27.34 -14.33 10.68
C SER A 96 -27.15 -13.80 9.26
N ASP A 97 -28.05 -14.15 8.35
CA ASP A 97 -27.95 -13.78 6.93
C ASP A 97 -27.90 -12.26 6.71
N GLU A 98 -28.69 -11.50 7.48
CA GLU A 98 -28.71 -10.03 7.40
C GLU A 98 -27.38 -9.41 7.89
N MET A 99 -26.82 -9.92 9.01
CA MET A 99 -25.51 -9.44 9.47
C MET A 99 -24.36 -9.87 8.58
N ASP A 100 -24.42 -11.08 8.01
CA ASP A 100 -23.41 -11.55 7.05
C ASP A 100 -23.41 -10.67 5.79
N MET A 101 -24.59 -10.26 5.31
CA MET A 101 -24.71 -9.31 4.20
C MET A 101 -24.14 -7.94 4.56
N LEU A 102 -24.45 -7.40 5.75
CA LEU A 102 -23.90 -6.12 6.22
C LEU A 102 -22.37 -6.16 6.40
N LEU A 103 -21.84 -7.25 6.93
CA LEU A 103 -20.40 -7.46 7.10
C LEU A 103 -19.68 -7.58 5.76
N SER A 104 -20.29 -8.30 4.81
CA SER A 104 -19.77 -8.42 3.45
C SER A 104 -19.75 -7.07 2.72
N ASP A 105 -20.83 -6.28 2.82
CA ASP A 105 -20.89 -4.91 2.25
C ASP A 105 -19.82 -4.00 2.86
N PHE A 106 -19.69 -4.03 4.19
CA PHE A 106 -18.65 -3.30 4.92
C PHE A 106 -17.24 -3.66 4.43
N ALA A 107 -16.91 -4.96 4.42
CA ALA A 107 -15.59 -5.44 4.04
C ALA A 107 -15.27 -5.16 2.58
N THR A 108 -16.25 -5.30 1.69
CA THR A 108 -16.09 -5.05 0.26
C THR A 108 -15.92 -3.55 -0.02
N THR A 109 -16.72 -2.70 0.63
CA THR A 109 -16.63 -1.24 0.47
C THR A 109 -15.28 -0.71 0.93
N ILE A 110 -14.87 -1.01 2.17
CA ILE A 110 -13.61 -0.50 2.72
C ILE A 110 -12.42 -1.17 2.02
N GLY A 111 -12.51 -2.47 1.72
CA GLY A 111 -11.49 -3.20 0.97
C GLY A 111 -11.22 -2.57 -0.40
N GLY A 112 -12.27 -2.21 -1.15
CA GLY A 112 -12.13 -1.54 -2.44
C GLY A 112 -11.46 -0.17 -2.35
N ARG A 113 -11.77 0.64 -1.32
CA ARG A 113 -11.09 1.93 -1.08
C ARG A 113 -9.61 1.75 -0.77
N LEU A 114 -9.28 0.78 0.10
CA LEU A 114 -7.88 0.45 0.42
C LEU A 114 -7.11 -0.06 -0.80
N ASP A 115 -7.74 -0.85 -1.68
CA ASP A 115 -7.14 -1.30 -2.93
C ASP A 115 -6.83 -0.12 -3.87
N GLY A 116 -7.73 0.86 -3.97
CA GLY A 116 -7.51 2.09 -4.73
C GLY A 116 -6.35 2.95 -4.18
N LEU A 117 -6.23 3.04 -2.85
CA LEU A 117 -5.11 3.71 -2.19
C LEU A 117 -3.77 3.00 -2.46
N ASP A 118 -3.71 1.66 -2.37
CA ASP A 118 -2.50 0.89 -2.67
C ASP A 118 -2.07 1.07 -4.13
N GLN A 119 -3.02 1.01 -5.07
CA GLN A 119 -2.78 1.26 -6.49
C GLN A 119 -2.20 2.67 -6.70
N THR A 120 -2.81 3.68 -6.08
CA THR A 120 -2.35 5.07 -6.19
C THR A 120 -0.92 5.25 -5.64
N VAL A 121 -0.61 4.65 -4.49
CA VAL A 121 0.77 4.68 -3.94
C VAL A 121 1.75 4.00 -4.89
N ARG A 122 1.37 2.85 -5.45
CA ARG A 122 2.21 2.07 -6.35
C ARG A 122 2.51 2.84 -7.64
N ASP A 123 1.51 3.50 -8.21
CA ASP A 123 1.63 4.34 -9.41
C ASP A 123 2.53 5.56 -9.14
N LEU A 124 2.33 6.24 -8.01
CA LEU A 124 3.17 7.36 -7.58
C LEU A 124 4.63 6.93 -7.39
N LEU A 125 4.86 5.74 -6.85
CA LEU A 125 6.20 5.21 -6.62
C LEU A 125 6.89 4.86 -7.94
N GLN A 126 6.17 4.24 -8.89
CA GLN A 126 6.67 3.99 -10.24
C GLN A 126 7.04 5.29 -10.96
N LEU A 127 6.15 6.30 -10.94
CA LEU A 127 6.41 7.60 -11.55
C LEU A 127 7.65 8.28 -10.96
N SER A 128 7.85 8.20 -9.64
CA SER A 128 9.02 8.76 -8.98
C SER A 128 10.32 8.07 -9.41
N LEU A 129 10.33 6.73 -9.47
CA LEU A 129 11.52 5.97 -9.86
C LEU A 129 11.89 6.22 -11.32
N PHE A 130 10.92 6.23 -12.23
CA PHE A 130 11.18 6.52 -13.64
C PHE A 130 11.59 7.98 -13.86
N GLY A 131 10.96 8.94 -13.19
CA GLY A 131 11.35 10.35 -13.26
C GLY A 131 12.79 10.58 -12.79
N MET A 132 13.18 9.97 -11.67
CA MET A 132 14.56 10.02 -11.18
C MET A 132 15.55 9.38 -12.16
N ASN A 133 15.20 8.24 -12.77
CA ASN A 133 16.05 7.57 -13.75
C ASN A 133 16.21 8.39 -15.05
N VAL A 134 15.19 9.15 -15.47
CA VAL A 134 15.34 10.08 -16.60
C VAL A 134 16.23 11.26 -16.23
N ASN A 135 16.15 11.77 -14.99
CA ASN A 135 17.01 12.86 -14.55
C ASN A 135 18.49 12.44 -14.47
N ILE A 136 18.83 11.23 -13.98
CA ILE A 136 20.23 10.76 -13.97
C ILE A 136 20.80 10.59 -15.38
N LEU A 137 19.95 10.29 -16.37
CA LEU A 137 20.35 10.23 -17.78
C LEU A 137 20.47 11.63 -18.40
N LYS A 138 19.70 12.60 -17.91
CA LYS A 138 19.75 14.00 -18.34
C LYS A 138 20.96 14.74 -17.78
N ASP A 139 21.39 14.39 -16.57
CA ASP A 139 22.67 14.82 -15.99
C ASP A 139 23.80 14.15 -16.78
N ASN A 140 24.01 14.65 -18.00
CA ASN A 140 24.90 14.14 -19.04
C ASN A 140 26.28 13.82 -18.42
N PRO A 141 26.56 12.56 -18.05
CA PRO A 141 27.83 12.23 -17.44
C PRO A 141 28.89 12.43 -18.51
N ASP A 142 30.01 13.08 -18.16
CA ASP A 142 31.08 13.36 -19.11
C ASP A 142 31.45 12.07 -19.86
N TRP A 143 31.11 12.00 -21.15
CA TRP A 143 31.26 10.82 -22.00
C TRP A 143 32.71 10.29 -22.03
N ARG A 144 33.66 11.15 -21.67
CA ARG A 144 35.09 10.84 -21.51
C ARG A 144 35.34 9.75 -20.46
N TRP A 145 34.51 9.68 -19.42
CA TRP A 145 34.61 8.63 -18.40
C TRP A 145 34.25 7.24 -18.93
N PHE A 146 33.38 7.14 -19.94
CA PHE A 146 33.09 5.85 -20.59
C PHE A 146 34.32 5.28 -21.30
N PHE A 147 35.10 6.14 -21.97
CA PHE A 147 36.35 5.72 -22.61
C PHE A 147 37.39 5.27 -21.59
N LEU A 148 37.50 5.97 -20.46
CA LEU A 148 38.40 5.58 -19.37
C LEU A 148 37.99 4.25 -18.73
N ALA A 149 36.72 4.07 -18.41
CA ALA A 149 36.21 2.83 -17.84
C ALA A 149 36.38 1.64 -18.81
N GLY A 150 36.06 1.83 -20.08
CA GLY A 150 36.27 0.81 -21.12
C GLY A 150 37.74 0.44 -21.29
N SER A 151 38.65 1.41 -21.27
CA SER A 151 40.09 1.17 -21.35
C SER A 151 40.59 0.37 -20.14
N ILE A 152 40.17 0.71 -18.93
CA ILE A 152 40.54 -0.02 -17.71
C ILE A 152 40.04 -1.46 -17.76
N CYS A 153 38.79 -1.68 -18.19
CA CYS A 153 38.24 -3.03 -18.35
C CYS A 153 39.06 -3.86 -19.35
N LEU A 154 39.40 -3.30 -20.51
CA LEU A 154 40.22 -3.97 -21.52
C LEU A 154 41.61 -4.31 -20.99
N VAL A 155 42.27 -3.36 -20.33
CA VAL A 155 43.59 -3.59 -19.72
C VAL A 155 43.50 -4.68 -18.65
N SER A 156 42.46 -4.67 -17.81
CA SER A 156 42.23 -5.70 -16.81
C SER A 156 42.02 -7.08 -17.45
N THR A 157 41.28 -7.16 -18.56
CA THR A 157 41.08 -8.43 -19.29
C THR A 157 42.39 -8.93 -19.91
N ILE A 158 43.20 -8.03 -20.47
CA ILE A 158 44.51 -8.36 -21.05
C ILE A 158 45.48 -8.82 -19.96
N CYS A 159 45.56 -8.11 -18.83
CA CYS A 159 46.39 -8.50 -17.69
C CYS A 159 45.96 -9.86 -17.12
N ALA A 160 44.67 -10.11 -16.93
CA ALA A 160 44.17 -11.41 -16.48
C ALA A 160 44.53 -12.54 -17.46
N TRP A 161 44.38 -12.28 -18.76
CA TRP A 161 44.75 -13.24 -19.82
C TRP A 161 46.25 -13.53 -19.82
N LEU A 162 47.09 -12.51 -19.66
CA LEU A 162 48.53 -12.66 -19.57
C LEU A 162 48.94 -13.44 -18.31
N ILE A 163 48.34 -13.16 -17.16
CA ILE A 163 48.60 -13.91 -15.92
C ILE A 163 48.25 -15.39 -16.11
N PHE A 164 47.10 -15.71 -16.70
CA PHE A 164 46.69 -17.09 -16.97
C PHE A 164 47.64 -17.79 -17.96
N LYS A 165 48.19 -17.05 -18.93
CA LYS A 165 49.11 -17.59 -19.93
C LYS A 165 50.53 -17.82 -19.39
N TYR A 166 50.98 -17.00 -18.44
CA TYR A 166 52.35 -17.02 -17.93
C TYR A 166 52.50 -17.66 -16.54
N CYS A 167 51.43 -17.80 -15.76
CA CYS A 167 51.38 -18.64 -14.57
C CYS A 167 50.65 -19.94 -14.89
N PRO A 168 51.34 -21.01 -15.34
CA PRO A 168 50.73 -22.33 -15.34
C PRO A 168 50.40 -22.68 -13.89
N VAL A 169 49.11 -22.84 -13.59
CA VAL A 169 48.67 -23.44 -12.33
C VAL A 169 49.18 -24.88 -12.35
N SER A 170 50.25 -25.13 -11.60
CA SER A 170 50.72 -26.48 -11.26
C SER A 170 49.72 -27.19 -10.37
#